data_AF-T1ADA9-F1
#
_entry.id   AF-T1ADA9-F1
#
_cell.length_a   1.000
_cell.length_b   1.000
_cell.length_c   1.000
_cell.angle_alpha   90.00
_cell.angle_beta   90.00
_cell.angle_gamma   90.00
#
_symmetry.space_group_name_H-M   'P 1'
#
loop_
_entity.id
_entity.type
_entity.pdbx_description
1 polymer ?
#
loop_
_entity_poly.entity_id
_entity_poly.type
_entity_poly.pdbx_seq_one_letter_code
_entity_poly.pdbx_strand_id
1 'polypeptide(L)'
;GFERELPVADEDRIDHEGTVMTGTPPKEFSLPDAVNPPSPAPPLPADPWSRIAPPLVDRLSEAFRAESIPVERSELETALDRTGGEGWDLALAVHRWARVAGRTPAQLAEQLAGRLRPAMRPLQGAAAVQGYVNLTLDPATVARGTLETVFQRWERYGRWEAVNASACVEHTSANPTGAFHVGRVRNAIIGDTLVRVLRARGIPTVTQYYVDDMGRQAAMIT
;
A
#
# COMPACT_ATOMS: atom_id res chain seq x y z
N GLY A 1 -3.06 37.85 -14.97
CA GLY A 1 -4.07 38.91 -15.04
C GLY A 1 -5.25 38.37 -15.80
N PHE A 2 -6.39 38.33 -15.11
CA PHE A 2 -7.75 38.12 -15.62
C PHE A 2 -8.16 36.72 -16.10
N GLU A 3 -8.82 36.04 -15.17
CA GLU A 3 -9.90 35.08 -15.41
C GLU A 3 -10.92 35.60 -16.44
N ARG A 4 -11.50 34.69 -17.21
CA ARG A 4 -12.92 34.76 -17.57
C ARG A 4 -13.52 33.36 -17.58
N GLU A 5 -14.36 33.13 -16.59
CA GLU A 5 -15.41 32.12 -16.60
C GLU A 5 -16.35 32.36 -17.79
N LEU A 6 -16.83 31.28 -18.40
CA LEU A 6 -17.95 31.33 -19.35
C LEU A 6 -19.24 30.94 -18.59
N PRO A 7 -20.34 31.69 -18.76
CA PRO A 7 -21.57 31.46 -18.02
C PRO A 7 -22.28 30.21 -18.54
N VAL A 8 -22.75 29.38 -17.62
CA VAL A 8 -23.74 28.33 -17.89
C VAL A 8 -25.11 29.01 -17.96
N ALA A 9 -25.76 28.97 -19.11
CA ALA A 9 -27.15 29.40 -19.24
C ALA A 9 -28.07 28.27 -18.74
N ASP A 10 -29.03 28.64 -17.89
CA ASP A 10 -30.13 27.81 -17.43
C ASP A 10 -30.91 27.24 -18.63
N GLU A 11 -30.88 25.92 -18.80
CA GLU A 11 -31.87 25.21 -19.60
C GLU A 11 -32.83 24.49 -18.65
N ASP A 12 -34.04 25.04 -18.55
CA ASP A 12 -35.20 24.46 -17.90
C ASP A 12 -35.43 23.02 -18.39
N ARG A 13 -35.29 22.05 -17.48
CA ARG A 13 -35.71 20.67 -17.72
C ARG A 13 -37.23 20.57 -17.62
N ILE A 14 -37.89 20.53 -18.76
CA ILE A 14 -39.34 20.27 -18.89
C ILE A 14 -39.58 18.75 -18.93
N ASP A 15 -40.50 18.24 -18.13
CA ASP A 15 -40.97 16.85 -18.21
C ASP A 15 -42.18 16.71 -19.17
N HIS A 16 -42.55 15.47 -19.50
CA HIS A 16 -43.48 15.14 -20.57
C HIS A 16 -44.96 15.55 -20.35
N GLU A 17 -45.28 16.30 -19.29
CA GLU A 17 -46.64 16.78 -19.01
C GLU A 17 -46.75 18.30 -18.80
N GLY A 18 -45.68 19.06 -19.09
CA GLY A 18 -45.78 20.52 -19.26
C GLY A 18 -46.09 21.32 -17.99
N THR A 19 -45.74 20.81 -16.81
CA THR A 19 -45.92 21.54 -15.53
C THR A 19 -44.58 22.09 -15.02
N VAL A 20 -44.53 23.40 -14.77
CA VAL A 20 -43.36 24.07 -14.18
C VAL A 20 -43.23 23.67 -12.70
N MET A 21 -42.17 22.95 -12.36
CA MET A 21 -41.85 22.58 -10.97
C MET A 21 -41.28 23.78 -10.21
N THR A 22 -42.13 24.60 -9.59
CA THR A 22 -41.70 25.61 -8.61
C THR A 22 -41.45 24.95 -7.26
N GLY A 23 -40.32 24.25 -7.11
CA GLY A 23 -39.87 23.66 -5.85
C GLY A 23 -38.64 24.39 -5.32
N THR A 24 -38.65 24.78 -4.05
CA THR A 24 -37.45 25.29 -3.34
C THR A 24 -36.33 24.24 -3.47
N PRO A 25 -35.10 24.62 -3.86
CA PRO A 25 -34.00 23.67 -3.98
C PRO A 25 -33.80 22.93 -2.64
N PRO A 26 -33.45 21.63 -2.66
CA PRO A 26 -33.16 20.91 -1.43
C PRO A 26 -32.05 21.65 -0.68
N LYS A 27 -32.24 21.86 0.63
CA LYS A 27 -31.23 22.48 1.50
C LYS A 27 -29.90 21.78 1.25
N GLU A 28 -28.91 22.55 0.81
CA GLU A 28 -27.52 22.11 0.76
C GLU A 28 -27.18 21.45 2.09
N PHE A 29 -26.73 20.19 2.02
CA PHE A 29 -26.15 19.52 3.16
C PHE A 29 -24.78 20.16 3.41
N SER A 30 -24.74 21.22 4.21
CA SER A 30 -23.48 21.76 4.72
C SER A 30 -22.91 20.80 5.76
N LEU A 31 -21.68 20.33 5.52
CA LEU A 31 -20.89 19.70 6.57
C LEU A 31 -20.79 20.70 7.75
N PRO A 32 -20.98 20.26 9.00
CA PRO A 32 -20.77 21.13 10.16
C PRO A 32 -19.35 21.70 10.13
N ASP A 33 -19.22 22.96 10.56
CA ASP A 33 -17.93 23.66 10.63
C ASP A 33 -16.85 22.76 11.22
N ALA A 34 -15.68 22.77 10.57
CA ALA A 34 -14.54 21.95 10.92
C ALA A 34 -14.30 21.98 12.44
N VAL A 35 -14.57 20.85 13.10
CA VAL A 35 -14.12 20.61 14.47
C VAL A 35 -12.62 20.91 14.47
N ASN A 36 -12.21 21.90 15.28
CA ASN A 36 -10.81 22.26 15.43
C ASN A 36 -10.00 20.96 15.55
N PRO A 37 -9.02 20.72 14.66
CA PRO A 37 -8.28 19.48 14.71
C PRO A 37 -7.63 19.38 16.08
N PRO A 38 -7.75 18.23 16.78
CA PRO A 38 -6.95 18.01 17.98
C PRO A 38 -5.48 18.29 17.64
N SER A 39 -4.77 18.92 18.59
CA SER A 39 -3.31 19.20 18.55
C SER A 39 -2.58 18.23 17.64
N PRO A 40 -1.74 18.67 16.67
CA PRO A 40 -1.32 17.83 15.56
C PRO A 40 -0.68 16.56 16.12
N ALA A 41 -1.42 15.46 16.00
CA ALA A 41 -0.86 14.14 16.19
C ALA A 41 0.36 14.04 15.27
N PRO A 42 1.46 13.40 15.71
CA PRO A 42 2.62 13.21 14.84
C PRO A 42 2.14 12.63 13.50
N PRO A 43 2.70 13.10 12.37
CA PRO A 43 2.22 12.72 11.05
C PRO A 43 2.19 11.21 10.96
N LEU A 44 1.00 10.63 10.72
CA LEU A 44 0.87 9.19 10.65
C LEU A 44 1.73 8.68 9.48
N PRO A 45 2.37 7.51 9.65
CA PRO A 45 3.17 6.91 8.59
C PRO A 45 2.33 6.66 7.33
N ALA A 46 3.00 6.61 6.17
CA ALA A 46 2.35 6.46 4.87
C ALA A 46 1.61 5.12 4.73
N ASP A 47 2.02 4.12 5.50
CA ASP A 47 1.45 2.78 5.50
C ASP A 47 0.76 2.46 6.85
N PRO A 48 -0.41 1.80 6.85
CA PRO A 48 -1.05 1.35 8.10
C PRO A 48 -0.24 0.30 8.88
N TRP A 49 0.60 -0.47 8.17
CA TRP A 49 1.36 -1.59 8.73
C TRP A 49 2.39 -1.13 9.77
N SER A 50 3.06 -0.01 9.55
CA SER A 50 4.01 0.58 10.48
C SER A 50 3.42 0.95 11.85
N ARG A 51 2.09 0.99 12.02
CA ARG A 51 1.43 1.09 13.34
C ARG A 51 1.18 -0.26 14.00
N ILE A 52 0.99 -1.30 13.18
CA ILE A 52 0.63 -2.65 13.61
C ILE A 52 1.88 -3.47 13.91
N ALA A 53 2.90 -3.36 13.05
CA ALA A 53 4.10 -4.18 13.11
C ALA A 53 4.91 -3.98 14.40
N PRO A 54 5.21 -2.75 14.86
CA PRO A 54 6.07 -2.55 16.03
C PRO A 54 5.61 -3.29 17.29
N PRO A 55 4.37 -3.10 17.80
CA PRO A 55 3.93 -3.80 19.00
C PRO A 55 3.82 -5.32 18.81
N LEU A 56 3.54 -5.78 17.59
CA LEU A 56 3.52 -7.21 17.28
C LEU A 56 4.92 -7.83 17.36
N VAL A 57 5.89 -7.18 16.74
CA VAL A 57 7.29 -7.62 16.71
C VAL A 57 7.90 -7.54 18.11
N ASP A 58 7.57 -6.52 18.90
CA ASP A 58 8.02 -6.41 20.28
C ASP A 58 7.52 -7.61 21.11
N ARG A 59 6.26 -8.01 20.94
CA ARG A 59 5.69 -9.22 21.57
C ARG A 59 6.38 -10.51 21.10
N LEU A 60 6.65 -10.64 19.80
CA LEU A 60 7.42 -11.77 19.29
C LEU A 60 8.82 -11.79 19.90
N SER A 61 9.50 -10.65 19.96
CA SER A 61 10.85 -10.54 20.54
C SER A 61 10.86 -10.95 22.02
N GLU A 62 9.84 -10.56 22.79
CA GLU A 62 9.67 -10.99 24.18
C GLU A 62 9.45 -12.50 24.30
N ALA A 63 8.63 -13.09 23.42
CA ALA A 63 8.40 -14.54 23.40
C ALA A 63 9.69 -15.33 23.10
N PHE A 64 10.51 -14.85 22.16
CA PHE A 64 11.82 -15.45 21.86
C PHE A 64 12.82 -15.29 23.02
N ARG A 65 12.85 -14.11 23.65
CA ARG A 65 13.70 -13.85 24.82
C ARG A 65 13.35 -14.78 25.98
N ALA A 66 12.07 -15.03 26.21
CA ALA A 66 11.61 -15.92 27.27
C ALA A 66 11.96 -17.41 27.01
N GLU A 67 12.27 -17.77 25.76
CA GLU A 67 12.81 -19.08 25.38
C GLU A 67 14.35 -19.09 25.31
N SER A 68 15.01 -18.02 25.75
CA SER A 68 16.47 -17.84 25.69
C SER A 68 17.04 -17.97 24.28
N ILE A 69 16.25 -17.62 23.26
CA ILE A 69 16.68 -17.64 21.85
C ILE A 69 17.13 -16.23 21.46
N PRO A 70 18.41 -16.03 21.10
CA PRO A 70 18.88 -14.74 20.61
C PRO A 70 18.27 -14.47 19.24
N VAL A 71 17.54 -13.36 19.11
CA VAL A 71 16.99 -12.89 17.84
C VAL A 71 16.93 -11.37 17.85
N GLU A 72 17.32 -10.76 16.73
CA GLU A 72 17.21 -9.33 16.53
C GLU A 72 15.80 -8.95 16.05
N ARG A 73 15.34 -7.76 16.46
CA ARG A 73 14.01 -7.25 16.09
C ARG A 73 13.81 -7.16 14.58
N SER A 74 14.83 -6.65 13.88
CA SER A 74 14.82 -6.52 12.41
C SER A 74 14.78 -7.86 11.69
N GLU A 75 15.34 -8.91 12.30
CA GLU A 75 15.26 -10.26 11.76
C GLU A 75 13.82 -10.78 11.82
N LEU A 76 13.12 -10.57 12.94
CA LEU A 76 11.72 -10.93 13.08
C LEU A 76 10.82 -10.14 12.12
N GLU A 77 11.04 -8.82 11.99
CA GLU A 77 10.32 -7.97 11.04
C GLU A 77 10.44 -8.48 9.60
N THR A 78 11.63 -8.92 9.21
CA THR A 78 11.90 -9.43 7.86
C THR A 78 11.36 -10.86 7.67
N ALA A 79 11.40 -11.67 8.73
CA ALA A 79 10.98 -13.07 8.69
C ALA A 79 9.47 -13.26 8.71
N LEU A 80 8.72 -12.26 9.16
CA LEU A 80 7.28 -12.33 9.30
C LEU A 80 6.63 -12.27 7.91
N ASP A 81 6.07 -13.39 7.48
CA ASP A 81 5.34 -13.48 6.23
C ASP A 81 3.98 -12.79 6.38
N ARG A 82 3.73 -11.81 5.51
CA ARG A 82 2.51 -11.00 5.47
C ARG A 82 1.46 -11.52 4.50
N THR A 83 1.78 -12.56 3.74
CA THR A 83 0.80 -13.26 2.90
C THR A 83 -0.04 -14.26 3.70
N GLY A 84 0.48 -14.69 4.86
CA GLY A 84 -0.22 -15.57 5.79
C GLY A 84 -0.45 -16.96 5.21
N GLY A 85 -1.63 -17.53 5.49
CA GLY A 85 -2.05 -18.84 5.01
C GLY A 85 -3.57 -18.98 5.15
N GLU A 86 -4.14 -20.15 4.83
CA GLU A 86 -5.59 -20.36 4.99
C GLU A 86 -6.03 -20.12 6.46
N GLY A 87 -6.75 -19.01 6.68
CA GLY A 87 -7.28 -18.62 7.99
C GLY A 87 -6.33 -17.80 8.88
N TRP A 88 -5.16 -17.38 8.39
CA TRP A 88 -4.17 -16.62 9.16
C TRP A 88 -3.72 -15.36 8.41
N ASP A 89 -3.52 -14.26 9.13
CA ASP A 89 -3.06 -13.01 8.53
C ASP A 89 -1.55 -12.99 8.33
N LEU A 90 -0.80 -13.64 9.24
CA LEU A 90 0.65 -13.65 9.22
C LEU A 90 1.19 -15.03 9.60
N ALA A 91 2.41 -15.34 9.15
CA ALA A 91 3.09 -16.58 9.50
C ALA A 91 4.59 -16.34 9.81
N LEU A 92 5.11 -17.02 10.81
CA LEU A 92 6.53 -17.01 11.16
C LEU A 92 7.09 -18.44 11.14
N ALA A 93 7.94 -18.73 10.18
CA ALA A 93 8.64 -20.01 10.10
C ALA A 93 9.77 -20.08 11.14
N VAL A 94 9.69 -21.00 12.12
CA VAL A 94 10.65 -21.02 13.24
C VAL A 94 11.83 -21.99 13.08
N HIS A 95 11.91 -22.67 11.93
CA HIS A 95 12.90 -23.70 11.62
C HIS A 95 14.35 -23.28 11.91
N ARG A 96 14.72 -22.05 11.56
CA ARG A 96 16.07 -21.52 11.76
C ARG A 96 16.45 -21.42 13.25
N TRP A 97 15.49 -21.05 14.10
CA TRP A 97 15.69 -20.86 15.53
C TRP A 97 15.48 -22.16 16.33
N ALA A 98 14.69 -23.10 15.82
CA ALA A 98 14.50 -24.42 16.42
C ALA A 98 15.83 -25.17 16.56
N ARG A 99 16.68 -25.09 15.54
CA ARG A 99 18.04 -25.66 15.57
C ARG A 99 18.90 -25.06 16.67
N VAL A 100 18.84 -23.74 16.85
CA VAL A 100 19.60 -23.02 17.90
C VAL A 100 19.08 -23.37 19.29
N ALA A 101 17.77 -23.53 19.43
CA ALA A 101 17.13 -23.91 20.69
C ALA A 101 17.27 -25.40 21.05
N GLY A 102 17.81 -26.23 20.16
CA GLY A 102 17.91 -27.68 20.36
C GLY A 102 16.54 -28.38 20.41
N ARG A 103 15.53 -27.84 19.71
CA ARG A 103 14.14 -28.32 19.73
C ARG A 103 13.66 -28.63 18.32
N THR A 104 12.60 -29.43 18.19
CA THR A 104 11.94 -29.56 16.88
C THR A 104 11.20 -28.27 16.53
N PRO A 105 11.03 -27.93 15.24
CA PRO A 105 10.28 -26.75 14.82
C PRO A 105 8.85 -26.73 15.39
N ALA A 106 8.18 -27.88 15.45
CA ALA A 106 6.85 -28.01 16.03
C ALA A 106 6.82 -27.64 17.53
N GLN A 107 7.76 -28.17 18.32
CA GLN A 107 7.88 -27.85 19.74
C GLN A 107 8.12 -26.37 19.98
N LEU A 108 9.04 -25.76 19.21
CA LEU A 108 9.33 -24.34 19.34
C LEU A 108 8.12 -23.48 18.95
N ALA A 109 7.44 -23.82 17.86
CA ALA A 109 6.25 -23.10 17.43
C ALA A 109 5.13 -23.16 18.48
N GLU A 110 4.89 -24.34 19.08
CA GLU A 110 3.90 -24.51 20.15
C GLU A 110 4.22 -23.65 21.38
N GLN A 111 5.48 -23.61 21.80
CA GLN A 111 5.92 -22.80 22.93
C GLN A 111 5.75 -21.31 22.67
N LEU A 112 6.18 -20.83 21.50
CA LEU A 112 6.04 -19.43 21.12
C LEU A 112 4.57 -19.03 20.98
N ALA A 113 3.75 -19.83 20.29
CA ALA A 113 2.31 -19.59 20.19
C ALA A 113 1.62 -19.62 21.57
N GLY A 114 2.08 -20.49 22.48
CA GLY A 114 1.64 -20.52 23.87
C GLY A 114 1.88 -19.21 24.60
N ARG A 115 3.07 -18.61 24.46
CA ARG A 115 3.42 -17.33 25.10
C ARG A 115 2.73 -16.12 24.52
N LEU A 116 2.35 -16.18 23.25
CA LEU A 116 1.59 -15.11 22.61
C LEU A 116 0.13 -15.07 23.10
N ARG A 117 -0.31 -16.07 23.89
CA ARG A 117 -1.59 -16.11 24.59
C ARG A 117 -1.43 -15.64 26.06
N PRO A 118 -2.36 -14.84 26.60
CA PRO A 118 -3.61 -14.39 25.98
C PRO A 118 -3.40 -13.34 24.89
N ALA A 119 -4.35 -13.31 23.95
CA ALA A 119 -4.40 -12.35 22.87
C ALA A 119 -4.47 -10.92 23.42
N MET A 120 -3.70 -10.03 22.79
CA MET A 120 -3.70 -8.60 23.10
C MET A 120 -3.40 -7.85 21.80
N ARG A 121 -4.13 -6.76 21.59
CA ARG A 121 -4.00 -5.95 20.38
C ARG A 121 -2.52 -5.59 20.11
N PRO A 122 -2.06 -5.70 18.85
CA PRO A 122 -2.85 -5.97 17.64
C PRO A 122 -3.14 -7.46 17.38
N LEU A 123 -2.69 -8.38 18.22
CA LEU A 123 -2.85 -9.83 18.04
C LEU A 123 -4.19 -10.34 18.59
N GLN A 124 -5.00 -10.99 17.76
CA GLN A 124 -6.21 -11.71 18.16
C GLN A 124 -5.96 -13.18 18.51
N GLY A 125 -5.02 -13.82 17.83
CA GLY A 125 -4.75 -15.25 18.03
C GLY A 125 -3.39 -15.67 17.54
N ALA A 126 -2.86 -16.73 18.13
CA ALA A 126 -1.64 -17.39 17.68
C ALA A 126 -1.84 -18.91 17.73
N ALA A 127 -1.40 -19.62 16.70
CA ALA A 127 -1.44 -21.07 16.62
C ALA A 127 -0.14 -21.62 16.06
N ALA A 128 0.25 -22.80 16.53
CA ALA A 128 1.39 -23.53 15.99
C ALA A 128 0.91 -24.57 14.98
N VAL A 129 1.46 -24.54 13.78
CA VAL A 129 1.16 -25.53 12.72
C VAL A 129 2.46 -25.89 12.01
N GLN A 130 2.87 -27.16 12.08
CA GLN A 130 4.01 -27.70 11.30
C GLN A 130 5.30 -26.84 11.35
N GLY A 131 5.63 -26.27 12.51
CA GLY A 131 6.83 -25.42 12.66
C GLY A 131 6.67 -23.97 12.23
N TYR A 132 5.42 -23.52 12.08
CA TYR A 132 5.04 -22.12 11.91
C TYR A 132 4.29 -21.63 13.14
N VAL A 133 4.56 -20.38 13.52
CA VAL A 133 3.69 -19.60 14.39
C VAL A 133 2.80 -18.76 13.48
N ASN A 134 1.54 -19.14 13.36
CA ASN A 134 0.53 -18.44 12.59
C ASN A 134 -0.22 -17.46 13.48
N LEU A 135 -0.47 -16.26 12.98
CA LEU A 135 -1.03 -15.16 13.75
C LEU A 135 -2.29 -14.63 13.06
N THR A 136 -3.30 -14.35 13.87
CA THR A 136 -4.50 -13.61 13.45
C THR A 136 -4.47 -12.25 14.13
N LEU A 137 -4.65 -11.19 13.36
CA LEU A 137 -4.69 -9.81 13.84
C LEU A 137 -6.11 -9.46 14.29
N ASP A 138 -6.22 -8.56 15.27
CA ASP A 138 -7.51 -8.00 15.69
C ASP A 138 -8.10 -7.13 14.56
N PRO A 139 -9.22 -7.53 13.93
CA PRO A 139 -9.76 -6.85 12.76
C PRO A 139 -10.12 -5.39 13.07
N ALA A 140 -10.58 -5.11 14.29
CA ALA A 140 -10.88 -3.76 14.72
C ALA A 140 -9.63 -2.87 14.77
N THR A 141 -8.48 -3.40 15.20
CA THR A 141 -7.21 -2.68 15.21
C THR A 141 -6.72 -2.41 13.79
N VAL A 142 -6.78 -3.42 12.90
CA VAL A 142 -6.36 -3.28 11.50
C VAL A 142 -7.26 -2.29 10.75
N ALA A 143 -8.57 -2.45 10.87
CA ALA A 143 -9.55 -1.58 10.21
C ALA A 143 -9.42 -0.14 10.68
N ARG A 144 -9.34 0.10 12.01
CA ARG A 144 -9.16 1.44 12.56
C ARG A 144 -7.86 2.08 12.06
N GLY A 145 -6.74 1.37 12.19
CA GLY A 145 -5.44 1.88 11.76
C GLY A 145 -5.42 2.24 10.27
N THR A 146 -6.06 1.40 9.44
CA THR A 146 -6.15 1.60 7.99
C THR A 146 -7.05 2.78 7.64
N LEU A 147 -8.26 2.84 8.18
CA LEU A 147 -9.21 3.92 7.91
C LEU A 147 -8.67 5.27 8.38
N GLU A 148 -8.06 5.34 9.58
CA GLU A 148 -7.39 6.55 10.06
C GLU A 148 -6.31 7.02 9.09
N THR A 149 -5.44 6.12 8.60
CA THR A 149 -4.41 6.48 7.61
C THR A 149 -5.02 6.93 6.28
N VAL A 150 -6.07 6.26 5.80
CA VAL A 150 -6.77 6.63 4.57
C VAL A 150 -7.40 8.02 4.67
N PHE A 151 -8.14 8.30 5.75
CA PHE A 151 -8.79 9.61 5.92
C PHE A 151 -7.79 10.75 6.12
N GLN A 152 -6.65 10.51 6.77
CA GLN A 152 -5.64 11.54 6.96
C GLN A 152 -4.81 11.80 5.71
N ARG A 153 -4.52 10.76 4.91
CA ARG A 153 -3.70 10.88 3.70
C ARG A 153 -4.52 11.25 2.46
N TRP A 154 -5.80 10.88 2.42
CA TRP A 154 -6.73 11.12 1.31
C TRP A 154 -6.10 10.75 -0.05
N GLU A 155 -5.97 11.69 -0.99
CA GLU A 155 -5.33 11.52 -2.30
C GLU A 155 -3.85 11.09 -2.25
N ARG A 156 -3.20 11.27 -1.10
CA ARG A 156 -1.83 10.84 -0.85
C ARG A 156 -1.75 9.43 -0.25
N TYR A 157 -2.88 8.75 -0.01
CA TYR A 157 -2.87 7.38 0.47
C TYR A 157 -2.18 6.46 -0.54
N GLY A 158 -1.33 5.55 -0.06
CA GLY A 158 -0.48 4.71 -0.92
C GLY A 158 0.70 5.45 -1.58
N ARG A 159 0.90 6.74 -1.28
CA ARG A 159 2.08 7.50 -1.71
C ARG A 159 3.06 7.69 -0.56
N TRP A 160 4.34 7.57 -0.88
CA TRP A 160 5.44 7.74 0.05
C TRP A 160 6.10 9.11 -0.14
N GLU A 161 6.74 9.59 0.91
CA GLU A 161 7.56 10.80 0.83
C GLU A 161 8.80 10.58 -0.05
N ALA A 162 9.35 11.67 -0.57
CA ALA A 162 10.52 11.63 -1.43
C ALA A 162 11.71 10.95 -0.73
N VAL A 163 12.34 10.01 -1.42
CA VAL A 163 13.57 9.34 -0.96
C VAL A 163 14.79 9.91 -1.68
N ASN A 164 15.96 9.81 -1.04
CA ASN A 164 17.23 10.20 -1.66
C ASN A 164 17.71 9.11 -2.65
N ALA A 165 16.95 8.93 -3.72
CA ALA A 165 17.24 8.03 -4.84
C ALA A 165 16.66 8.64 -6.13
N SER A 166 17.10 8.16 -7.29
CA SER A 166 16.49 8.52 -8.56
C SER A 166 16.44 7.31 -9.48
N ALA A 167 15.48 7.32 -10.41
CA ALA A 167 15.31 6.26 -11.40
C ALA A 167 15.20 6.86 -12.80
N CYS A 168 15.77 6.17 -13.78
CA CYS A 168 15.50 6.40 -15.20
C CYS A 168 14.77 5.17 -15.73
N VAL A 169 13.60 5.37 -16.34
CA VAL A 169 12.84 4.30 -16.99
C VAL A 169 12.77 4.61 -18.48
N GLU A 170 13.52 3.86 -19.26
CA GLU A 170 13.37 3.83 -20.71
C GLU A 170 12.29 2.80 -21.08
N HIS A 171 11.33 3.21 -21.88
CA HIS A 171 10.33 2.27 -22.39
C HIS A 171 9.78 2.70 -23.76
N THR A 172 9.02 1.79 -24.36
CA THR A 172 8.52 1.88 -25.74
C THR A 172 9.63 1.73 -26.77
N SER A 173 10.59 2.68 -26.84
CA SER A 173 11.78 2.73 -27.71
C SER A 173 11.60 1.99 -29.05
N ALA A 174 10.47 2.27 -29.70
CA ALA A 174 10.10 1.60 -30.92
C ALA A 174 10.83 2.28 -32.07
N ASN A 175 11.46 1.49 -32.93
CA ASN A 175 12.00 2.02 -34.18
C ASN A 175 10.91 2.82 -34.91
N PRO A 176 11.25 3.97 -35.51
CA PRO A 176 10.29 4.86 -36.19
C PRO A 176 9.81 4.27 -37.53
N THR A 177 9.74 2.95 -37.66
CA THR A 177 9.34 2.23 -38.87
C THR A 177 7.98 1.57 -38.67
N GLY A 178 7.05 1.87 -39.57
CA GLY A 178 5.71 1.25 -39.63
C GLY A 178 4.71 1.72 -38.57
N ALA A 179 3.43 1.41 -38.79
CA ALA A 179 2.32 1.81 -37.93
C ALA A 179 2.41 1.22 -36.50
N PHE A 180 1.92 1.97 -35.52
CA PHE A 180 1.75 1.48 -34.15
C PHE A 180 0.78 0.29 -34.13
N HIS A 181 1.22 -0.83 -33.55
CA HIS A 181 0.39 -2.02 -33.36
C HIS A 181 0.38 -2.44 -31.88
N VAL A 182 -0.57 -3.29 -31.50
CA VAL A 182 -0.85 -3.68 -30.10
C VAL A 182 0.39 -4.24 -29.37
N GLY A 183 1.31 -4.88 -30.10
CA GLY A 183 2.58 -5.37 -29.56
C GLY A 183 3.47 -4.25 -29.00
N ARG A 184 3.49 -3.07 -29.62
CA ARG A 184 4.25 -1.89 -29.15
C ARG A 184 3.60 -1.23 -27.94
N VAL A 185 2.27 -1.36 -27.78
CA VAL A 185 1.52 -0.79 -26.66
C VAL A 185 1.87 -1.48 -25.34
N ARG A 186 2.19 -2.78 -25.35
CA ARG A 186 2.57 -3.52 -24.13
C ARG A 186 3.76 -2.88 -23.41
N ASN A 187 4.82 -2.55 -24.14
CA ASN A 187 6.01 -1.93 -23.56
C ASN A 187 5.68 -0.54 -22.99
N ALA A 188 4.88 0.23 -23.71
CA ALA A 188 4.41 1.54 -23.25
C ALA A 188 3.61 1.45 -21.94
N ILE A 189 2.66 0.52 -21.84
CA ILE A 189 1.82 0.34 -20.63
C ILE A 189 2.66 -0.12 -19.44
N ILE A 190 3.54 -1.11 -19.62
CA ILE A 190 4.39 -1.61 -18.54
C ILE A 190 5.32 -0.51 -18.04
N GLY A 191 5.98 0.20 -18.96
CA GLY A 191 6.89 1.29 -18.63
C GLY A 191 6.19 2.44 -17.90
N ASP A 192 5.05 2.92 -18.40
CA ASP A 192 4.29 4.00 -17.75
C ASP A 192 3.75 3.57 -16.38
N THR A 193 3.29 2.32 -16.25
CA THR A 193 2.85 1.76 -14.96
C THR A 193 4.01 1.74 -13.96
N LEU A 194 5.20 1.31 -14.37
CA LEU A 194 6.38 1.30 -13.51
C LEU A 194 6.77 2.73 -13.06
N VAL A 195 6.75 3.70 -13.98
CA VAL A 195 7.01 5.12 -13.66
C VAL A 195 6.02 5.63 -12.60
N ARG A 196 4.72 5.31 -12.73
CA ARG A 196 3.70 5.70 -11.75
C ARG A 196 3.95 5.07 -10.38
N VAL A 197 4.31 3.79 -10.33
CA VAL A 197 4.63 3.07 -9.08
C VAL A 197 5.87 3.67 -8.42
N LEU A 198 6.94 3.93 -9.16
CA LEU A 198 8.17 4.53 -8.63
C LEU A 198 7.93 5.94 -8.07
N ARG A 199 7.17 6.77 -8.79
CA ARG A 199 6.76 8.10 -8.31
C ARG A 199 5.87 8.01 -7.08
N ALA A 200 4.92 7.07 -7.04
CA ALA A 200 4.12 6.81 -5.84
C ALA A 200 4.97 6.32 -4.67
N ARG A 201 6.09 5.62 -4.91
CA ARG A 201 7.07 5.24 -3.89
C ARG A 201 7.98 6.39 -3.42
N GLY A 202 7.80 7.58 -3.97
CA GLY A 202 8.59 8.77 -3.64
C GLY A 202 9.95 8.80 -4.34
N ILE A 203 10.15 8.01 -5.41
CA ILE A 203 11.39 8.01 -6.18
C ILE A 203 11.24 9.01 -7.35
N PRO A 204 12.01 10.12 -7.37
CA PRO A 204 12.17 10.95 -8.56
C PRO A 204 12.49 10.09 -9.79
N THR A 205 11.59 10.09 -10.77
CA THR A 205 11.68 9.19 -11.94
C THR A 205 11.64 9.98 -13.24
N VAL A 206 12.71 9.86 -14.02
CA VAL A 206 12.84 10.35 -15.40
C VAL A 206 12.37 9.24 -16.34
N THR A 207 11.62 9.63 -17.38
CA THR A 207 11.15 8.72 -18.41
C THR A 207 11.89 9.02 -19.71
N GLN A 208 12.38 7.99 -20.39
CA GLN A 208 13.10 8.11 -21.66
C GLN A 208 12.43 7.32 -22.77
N TYR A 209 12.55 7.85 -23.98
CA TYR A 209 12.16 7.20 -25.22
C TYR A 209 13.36 7.24 -26.15
N TYR A 210 13.99 6.10 -26.39
CA TYR A 210 15.12 6.04 -27.30
C TYR A 210 14.64 6.01 -28.75
N VAL A 211 15.21 6.89 -29.57
CA VAL A 211 14.98 6.96 -31.01
C VAL A 211 16.24 6.49 -31.71
N ASP A 212 16.15 5.37 -32.43
CA ASP A 212 17.24 4.94 -33.32
C ASP A 212 17.08 5.61 -34.69
N ASP A 213 17.76 6.74 -34.88
CA ASP A 213 17.80 7.52 -36.12
C ASP A 213 19.03 7.25 -36.99
N MET A 214 19.94 6.37 -36.55
CA MET A 214 21.22 6.08 -37.20
C MET A 214 21.24 4.73 -37.95
N GLY A 215 20.20 3.91 -37.82
CA GLY A 215 20.12 2.58 -38.44
C GLY A 215 19.73 2.57 -39.93
N ARG A 216 20.09 1.49 -40.64
CA ARG A 216 19.78 1.24 -42.07
C ARG A 216 18.27 1.33 -42.41
N GLN A 217 17.40 1.19 -41.42
CA GLN A 217 15.94 1.33 -41.54
C GLN A 217 15.47 2.80 -41.63
N ALA A 218 16.17 3.75 -40.99
CA ALA A 218 15.90 5.18 -41.15
C ALA A 218 16.31 5.66 -42.57
N ALA A 219 17.39 5.09 -43.10
CA ALA A 219 17.90 5.38 -44.44
C ALA A 219 17.03 4.84 -45.60
N MET A 220 16.07 3.93 -45.34
CA MET A 220 15.16 3.39 -46.37
C MET A 220 13.86 4.20 -46.53
N ILE A 221 13.65 5.25 -45.74
CA ILE A 221 12.44 6.09 -45.76
C ILE A 221 12.68 7.42 -46.53
N THR A 222 13.89 7.63 -47.07
CA THR A 222 14.23 8.75 -47.97
C THR A 222 14.44 8.23 -49.39
#